data_AF-A0A8T3RP77-F1
#
_entry.id   AF-A0A8T3RP77-F1
#
_cell.length_a   1.000
_cell.length_b   1.000
_cell.length_c   1.000
_cell.angle_alpha   90.00
_cell.angle_beta   90.00
_cell.angle_gamma   90.00
#
_symmetry.space_group_name_H-M   'P 1'
#
loop_
_entity.id
_entity.type
_entity.pdbx_description
1 polymer ?
#
loop_
_entity_poly.entity_id
_entity_poly.type
_entity_poly.pdbx_seq_one_letter_code
_entity_poly.pdbx_strand_id
1 'polypeptide(L)'
;MKSPFRYRPLPVRAVNLAGTALRGAGFTLAGLDPGALLETARRRTGLTDFGNEDFRAPFETLLGACERQAKLSLVGRLAARSHLLQLLETRLRMHCDRQNDPRIAEQTIVRPVFLTGLPRSGTTLLHGMLACDPANRTPLTWEVMFPSPPPATVTDEARIRTADGSLRWLDRLAPAFKRIHPVGALLPQECIAITAHNFTSIEFHTLWRVPDYQAWFERDDPRRAYFFHRRFLQHLQRGRPGGRWVLKAPAHLFDLGSLFAVYPDARLVQMHRDPREVVASVASHGT
;
A
#
# COMPACT_ATOMS: atom_id res chain seq x y z
N MET A 1 -30.65 0.19 -9.32
CA MET A 1 -30.18 0.65 -7.99
C MET A 1 -29.11 1.73 -8.22
N LYS A 2 -29.31 2.98 -7.76
CA LYS A 2 -28.34 4.08 -7.98
C LYS A 2 -27.19 3.91 -6.98
N SER A 3 -25.95 3.79 -7.46
CA SER A 3 -24.74 3.76 -6.63
C SER A 3 -24.68 4.99 -5.70
N PRO A 4 -24.59 4.83 -4.36
CA PRO A 4 -24.33 5.93 -3.42
C PRO A 4 -22.98 6.65 -3.62
N PHE A 5 -22.08 6.19 -4.50
CA PHE A 5 -20.83 6.90 -4.86
C PHE A 5 -21.01 8.05 -5.88
N ARG A 6 -22.20 8.66 -5.97
CA ARG A 6 -22.49 9.76 -6.91
C ARG A 6 -21.91 11.11 -6.50
N TYR A 7 -21.43 11.28 -5.27
CA TYR A 7 -20.87 12.55 -4.85
C TYR A 7 -19.41 12.69 -5.31
N ARG A 8 -19.23 13.34 -6.47
CA ARG A 8 -17.93 13.93 -6.85
C ARG A 8 -18.05 15.44 -6.66
N PRO A 9 -17.16 16.08 -5.87
CA PRO A 9 -17.15 17.53 -5.74
C PRO A 9 -17.16 18.21 -7.12
N LEU A 10 -17.88 19.32 -7.28
CA LEU A 10 -18.01 20.04 -8.56
C LEU A 10 -16.65 20.34 -9.24
N PRO A 11 -15.59 20.74 -8.51
CA PRO A 11 -14.26 20.94 -9.11
C PRO A 11 -13.69 19.66 -9.73
N VAL A 12 -13.87 18.50 -9.08
CA VAL A 12 -13.43 17.19 -9.59
C VAL A 12 -14.18 16.83 -10.88
N ARG A 13 -15.46 17.18 -11.00
CA ARG A 13 -16.23 16.95 -12.23
C ARG A 13 -15.73 17.83 -13.38
N ALA A 14 -15.45 19.10 -13.13
CA ALA A 14 -14.93 20.03 -14.14
C ALA A 14 -13.58 19.57 -14.70
N VAL A 15 -12.64 19.19 -13.82
CA VAL A 15 -11.31 18.67 -14.24
C VAL A 15 -11.45 17.39 -15.06
N ASN A 16 -12.33 16.48 -14.66
CA ASN A 16 -12.54 15.24 -15.42
C ASN A 16 -13.19 15.49 -16.79
N LEU A 17 -14.08 16.47 -16.90
CA LEU A 17 -14.68 16.86 -18.18
C LEU A 17 -13.61 17.43 -19.13
N ALA A 18 -12.79 18.37 -18.64
CA ALA A 18 -11.66 18.91 -19.40
C ALA A 18 -10.67 17.80 -19.81
N GLY A 19 -10.35 16.88 -18.90
CA GLY A 19 -9.50 15.73 -19.21
C GLY A 19 -10.07 14.79 -20.29
N THR A 20 -11.40 14.65 -20.33
CA THR A 20 -12.08 13.84 -21.37
C THR A 20 -11.98 14.53 -22.73
N ALA A 21 -12.18 15.85 -22.78
CA ALA A 21 -12.03 16.64 -24.00
C ALA A 21 -10.58 16.59 -24.53
N LEU A 22 -9.58 16.76 -23.66
CA LEU A 22 -8.16 16.68 -24.03
C LEU A 22 -7.78 15.30 -24.57
N ARG A 23 -8.28 14.22 -23.96
CA ARG A 23 -8.07 12.86 -24.46
C ARG A 23 -8.72 12.64 -25.83
N GLY A 24 -9.91 13.20 -26.05
CA GLY A 24 -10.58 13.18 -27.36
C GLY A 24 -9.77 13.92 -28.44
N ALA A 25 -9.01 14.95 -28.05
CA ALA A 25 -8.07 15.67 -28.92
C ALA A 25 -6.67 15.01 -29.04
N GLY A 26 -6.49 13.78 -28.53
CA GLY A 26 -5.24 13.03 -28.63
C GLY A 26 -4.21 13.29 -27.52
N PHE A 27 -4.49 14.18 -26.56
CA PHE A 27 -3.58 14.47 -25.45
C PHE A 27 -3.85 13.57 -24.24
N THR A 28 -2.90 12.69 -23.90
CA THR A 28 -2.97 11.89 -22.67
C THR A 28 -2.17 12.55 -21.55
N LEU A 29 -2.87 13.26 -20.68
CA LEU A 29 -2.27 13.79 -19.45
C LEU A 29 -1.99 12.67 -18.44
N ALA A 30 -0.81 12.74 -17.81
CA ALA A 30 -0.37 11.84 -16.75
C ALA A 30 -0.35 10.34 -17.14
N GLY A 31 0.16 10.02 -18.34
CA GLY A 31 0.34 8.64 -18.78
C GLY A 31 1.10 7.77 -17.77
N LEU A 32 0.72 6.50 -17.67
CA LEU A 32 1.29 5.52 -16.74
C LEU A 32 2.35 4.65 -17.42
N ASP A 33 3.20 5.25 -18.26
CA ASP A 33 4.31 4.55 -18.91
C ASP A 33 5.36 4.08 -17.88
N PRO A 34 5.75 2.80 -17.86
CA PRO A 34 6.70 2.26 -16.88
C PRO A 34 8.05 2.98 -16.90
N GLY A 35 8.63 3.20 -18.09
CA GLY A 35 9.93 3.85 -18.24
C GLY A 35 9.91 5.29 -17.73
N ALA A 36 8.90 6.06 -18.14
CA ALA A 36 8.74 7.44 -17.72
C ALA A 36 8.53 7.59 -16.19
N LEU A 37 7.84 6.63 -15.56
CA LEU A 37 7.65 6.62 -14.10
C LEU A 37 8.96 6.30 -13.37
N LEU A 38 9.72 5.30 -13.84
CA LEU A 38 11.03 4.97 -13.28
C LEU A 38 11.99 6.16 -13.39
N GLU A 39 12.09 6.79 -14.57
CA GLU A 39 12.94 7.96 -14.77
C GLU A 39 12.50 9.18 -13.95
N THR A 40 11.19 9.36 -13.78
CA THR A 40 10.68 10.41 -12.90
C THR A 40 11.06 10.16 -11.44
N ALA A 41 10.93 8.93 -10.96
CA ALA A 41 11.32 8.56 -9.59
C ALA A 41 12.83 8.76 -9.36
N ARG A 42 13.66 8.35 -10.33
CA ARG A 42 15.12 8.58 -10.29
C ARG A 42 15.44 10.07 -10.20
N ARG A 43 14.90 10.88 -11.11
CA ARG A 43 15.11 12.33 -11.12
C ARG A 43 14.69 13.02 -9.81
N ARG A 44 13.56 12.61 -9.21
CA ARG A 44 13.05 13.22 -7.98
C ARG A 44 13.84 12.85 -6.73
N THR A 45 14.45 11.67 -6.72
CA THR A 45 15.23 11.19 -5.58
C THR A 45 16.72 11.46 -5.72
N GLY A 46 17.21 11.64 -6.95
CA GLY A 46 18.64 11.63 -7.26
C GLY A 46 19.28 10.24 -7.19
N LEU A 47 18.49 9.17 -7.05
CA LEU A 47 18.94 7.78 -6.90
C LEU A 47 18.61 6.99 -8.16
N THR A 48 19.44 6.00 -8.50
CA THR A 48 19.30 5.23 -9.76
C THR A 48 19.05 3.73 -9.55
N ASP A 49 19.47 3.19 -8.41
CA ASP A 49 19.47 1.77 -8.09
C ASP A 49 18.24 1.38 -7.26
N PHE A 50 17.38 0.54 -7.84
CA PHE A 50 16.19 -0.01 -7.17
C PHE A 50 16.47 -1.31 -6.41
N GLY A 51 17.72 -1.79 -6.42
CA GLY A 51 18.13 -3.08 -5.90
C GLY A 51 17.63 -4.23 -6.77
N ASN A 52 17.09 -5.27 -6.12
CA ASN A 52 16.47 -6.38 -6.84
C ASN A 52 15.37 -5.86 -7.78
N GLU A 53 15.34 -6.37 -9.01
CA GLU A 53 14.36 -6.01 -10.03
C GLU A 53 13.07 -6.87 -9.98
N ASP A 54 12.89 -7.65 -8.92
CA ASP A 54 11.70 -8.47 -8.64
C ASP A 54 10.36 -7.71 -8.68
N PHE A 55 10.39 -6.39 -8.55
CA PHE A 55 9.23 -5.50 -8.63
C PHE A 55 8.82 -5.16 -10.08
N ARG A 56 9.72 -5.31 -11.07
CA ARG A 56 9.49 -4.82 -12.45
C ARG A 56 8.32 -5.51 -13.14
N ALA A 57 8.31 -6.84 -13.14
CA ALA A 57 7.24 -7.61 -13.77
C ALA A 57 5.84 -7.30 -13.17
N PRO A 58 5.64 -7.29 -11.83
CA PRO A 58 4.36 -6.86 -11.25
C PRO A 58 4.01 -5.41 -11.61
N PHE A 59 5.00 -4.51 -11.59
CA PHE A 59 4.81 -3.10 -11.90
C PHE A 59 4.34 -2.87 -13.34
N GLU A 60 5.01 -3.46 -14.32
CA GLU A 60 4.66 -3.36 -15.74
C GLU A 60 3.29 -3.98 -16.02
N THR A 61 3.00 -5.13 -15.40
CA THR A 61 1.69 -5.79 -15.50
C THR A 61 0.58 -4.88 -14.95
N LEU A 62 0.80 -4.27 -13.78
CA LEU A 62 -0.13 -3.33 -13.17
C LEU A 62 -0.41 -2.12 -14.05
N LEU A 63 0.64 -1.48 -14.58
CA LEU A 63 0.51 -0.29 -15.43
C LEU A 63 -0.22 -0.62 -16.74
N GLY A 64 0.11 -1.75 -17.36
CA GLY A 64 -0.60 -2.25 -18.53
C GLY A 64 -2.10 -2.46 -18.26
N ALA A 65 -2.43 -3.07 -17.12
CA ALA A 65 -3.82 -3.24 -16.69
C ALA A 65 -4.51 -1.90 -16.41
N CYS A 66 -3.81 -0.95 -15.78
CA CYS A 66 -4.35 0.39 -15.53
C CYS A 66 -4.70 1.15 -16.80
N GLU A 67 -3.83 1.11 -17.81
CA GLU A 67 -4.08 1.81 -19.08
C GLU A 67 -5.18 1.14 -19.91
N ARG A 68 -5.25 -0.20 -19.92
CA ARG A 68 -6.23 -0.94 -20.73
C ARG A 68 -7.60 -1.12 -20.06
N GLN A 69 -7.65 -1.27 -18.74
CA GLN A 69 -8.82 -1.85 -18.05
C GLN A 69 -9.39 -0.98 -16.92
N ALA A 70 -8.56 -0.17 -16.24
CA ALA A 70 -8.99 0.53 -15.03
C ALA A 70 -9.97 1.69 -15.27
N LYS A 71 -10.11 2.17 -16.51
CA LYS A 71 -11.03 3.27 -16.90
C LYS A 71 -10.89 4.50 -15.98
N LEU A 72 -9.65 4.83 -15.61
CA LEU A 72 -9.35 5.95 -14.72
C LEU A 72 -9.78 7.28 -15.34
N SER A 73 -10.47 8.11 -14.54
CA SER A 73 -10.68 9.53 -14.86
C SER A 73 -9.37 10.31 -14.81
N LEU A 74 -9.34 11.58 -15.24
CA LEU A 74 -8.12 12.39 -15.16
C LEU A 74 -7.63 12.52 -13.71
N VAL A 75 -8.53 12.83 -12.77
CA VAL A 75 -8.19 12.91 -11.34
C VAL A 75 -7.73 11.55 -10.82
N GLY A 76 -8.38 10.45 -11.22
CA GLY A 76 -7.96 9.09 -10.85
C GLY A 76 -6.58 8.74 -11.38
N ARG A 77 -6.26 9.15 -12.61
CA ARG A 77 -4.95 8.93 -13.25
C ARG A 77 -3.86 9.76 -12.58
N LEU A 78 -4.13 11.01 -12.21
CA LEU A 78 -3.20 11.84 -11.44
C LEU A 78 -2.93 11.23 -10.05
N ALA A 79 -3.98 10.78 -9.35
CA ALA A 79 -3.85 10.13 -8.05
C ALA A 79 -3.06 8.81 -8.15
N ALA A 80 -3.37 7.96 -9.13
CA ALA A 80 -2.64 6.72 -9.39
C ALA A 80 -1.16 6.99 -9.69
N ARG A 81 -0.87 7.93 -10.62
CA ARG A 81 0.50 8.33 -10.95
C ARG A 81 1.26 8.82 -9.72
N SER A 82 0.63 9.64 -8.88
CA SER A 82 1.25 10.14 -7.64
C SER A 82 1.57 9.00 -6.67
N HIS A 83 0.64 8.07 -6.46
CA HIS A 83 0.82 6.93 -5.57
C HIS A 83 1.92 5.99 -6.08
N LEU A 84 1.90 5.63 -7.36
CA LEU A 84 2.91 4.77 -7.99
C LEU A 84 4.32 5.39 -7.93
N LEU A 85 4.44 6.70 -8.17
CA LEU A 85 5.71 7.43 -8.01
C LEU A 85 6.18 7.39 -6.56
N GLN A 86 5.30 7.61 -5.58
CA GLN A 86 5.68 7.53 -4.17
C GLN A 86 6.24 6.14 -3.82
N LEU A 87 5.61 5.06 -4.29
CA LEU A 87 6.09 3.69 -4.07
C LEU A 87 7.49 3.46 -4.65
N LEU A 88 7.71 3.90 -5.89
CA LEU A 88 9.02 3.82 -6.56
C LEU A 88 10.10 4.63 -5.84
N GLU A 89 9.78 5.88 -5.50
CA GLU A 89 10.71 6.77 -4.79
C GLU A 89 11.07 6.20 -3.42
N THR A 90 10.11 5.64 -2.69
CA THR A 90 10.37 4.95 -1.41
C THR A 90 11.25 3.73 -1.60
N ARG A 91 11.04 2.91 -2.66
CA ARG A 91 11.89 1.77 -2.94
C ARG A 91 13.35 2.18 -3.18
N LEU A 92 13.59 3.23 -3.97
CA LEU A 92 14.93 3.79 -4.21
C LEU A 92 15.60 4.19 -2.89
N ARG A 93 14.90 4.97 -2.07
CA ARG A 93 15.43 5.45 -0.78
C ARG A 93 15.74 4.28 0.15
N MET A 94 14.80 3.33 0.32
CA MET A 94 15.01 2.15 1.15
C MET A 94 16.19 1.29 0.71
N HIS A 95 16.43 1.16 -0.60
CA HIS A 95 17.59 0.42 -1.09
C HIS A 95 18.89 1.17 -0.80
N CYS A 96 18.94 2.48 -1.06
CA CYS A 96 20.07 3.34 -0.70
C CYS A 96 20.39 3.25 0.80
N ASP A 97 19.38 3.33 1.67
CA ASP A 97 19.56 3.21 3.11
C ASP A 97 20.17 1.86 3.52
N ARG A 98 19.78 0.78 2.84
CA ARG A 98 20.33 -0.57 3.10
C ARG A 98 21.77 -0.73 2.61
N GLN A 99 22.17 0.00 1.57
CA GLN A 99 23.58 0.05 1.17
C GLN A 99 24.41 0.84 2.19
N ASN A 100 23.86 1.93 2.71
CA ASN A 100 24.54 2.81 3.67
C ASN A 100 24.57 2.24 5.10
N ASP A 101 23.56 1.47 5.51
CA ASP A 101 23.50 0.80 6.82
C ASP A 101 23.17 -0.70 6.65
N PRO A 102 24.20 -1.56 6.44
CA PRO A 102 24.01 -3.00 6.30
C PRO A 102 23.33 -3.66 7.51
N ARG A 103 23.41 -3.04 8.70
CA ARG A 103 22.74 -3.51 9.93
C ARG A 103 21.22 -3.51 9.83
N ILE A 104 20.64 -2.82 8.84
CA ILE A 104 19.23 -2.97 8.50
C ILE A 104 18.94 -4.43 8.11
N ALA A 105 19.79 -5.06 7.29
CA ALA A 105 19.59 -6.44 6.83
C ALA A 105 19.74 -7.47 7.95
N GLU A 106 20.53 -7.15 8.98
CA GLU A 106 20.80 -8.01 10.14
C GLU A 106 19.63 -8.06 11.15
N GLN A 107 18.66 -7.16 11.04
CA GLN A 107 17.51 -7.15 11.95
C GLN A 107 16.76 -8.48 11.85
N THR A 108 16.52 -9.11 13.01
CA THR A 108 15.77 -10.36 13.10
C THR A 108 14.33 -10.05 13.54
N ILE A 109 13.36 -10.58 12.79
CA ILE A 109 11.94 -10.49 13.12
C ILE A 109 11.60 -11.74 13.93
N VAL A 110 11.40 -11.58 15.24
CA VAL A 110 11.20 -12.71 16.16
C VAL A 110 9.73 -12.84 16.51
N ARG A 111 9.17 -14.03 16.30
CA ARG A 111 7.82 -14.46 16.67
C ARG A 111 6.73 -13.42 16.36
N PRO A 112 6.65 -12.90 15.13
CA PRO A 112 5.64 -11.90 14.76
C PRO A 112 4.23 -12.49 14.87
N VAL A 113 3.28 -11.66 15.30
CA VAL A 113 1.85 -11.99 15.30
C VAL A 113 1.22 -11.45 14.02
N PHE A 114 0.60 -12.33 13.24
CA PHE A 114 -0.17 -11.98 12.04
C PHE A 114 -1.66 -12.14 12.32
N LEU A 115 -2.40 -11.06 12.14
CA LEU A 115 -3.85 -11.03 12.18
C LEU A 115 -4.38 -11.17 10.76
N THR A 116 -5.31 -12.10 10.57
CA THR A 116 -6.00 -12.27 9.28
C THR A 116 -7.44 -12.70 9.48
N GLY A 117 -8.16 -12.88 8.38
CA GLY A 117 -9.57 -13.17 8.34
C GLY A 117 -10.23 -12.44 7.18
N LEU A 118 -11.47 -12.78 6.91
CA LEU A 118 -12.23 -12.09 5.87
C LEU A 118 -12.40 -10.60 6.25
N PRO A 119 -12.51 -9.68 5.27
CA PRO A 119 -12.88 -8.31 5.55
C PRO A 119 -14.14 -8.25 6.42
N ARG A 120 -14.26 -7.20 7.27
CA ARG A 120 -15.42 -6.98 8.15
C ARG A 120 -15.60 -8.00 9.29
N SER A 121 -14.57 -8.79 9.62
CA SER A 121 -14.54 -9.70 10.78
C SER A 121 -13.98 -9.07 12.08
N GLY A 122 -13.77 -7.75 12.12
CA GLY A 122 -13.26 -7.05 13.31
C GLY A 122 -11.73 -7.02 13.44
N THR A 123 -10.97 -7.50 12.44
CA THR A 123 -9.50 -7.49 12.45
C THR A 123 -8.89 -6.12 12.74
N THR A 124 -9.51 -5.04 12.27
CA THR A 124 -8.99 -3.67 12.48
C THR A 124 -9.12 -3.22 13.94
N LEU A 125 -10.22 -3.60 14.61
CA LEU A 125 -10.41 -3.32 16.03
C LEU A 125 -9.34 -4.06 16.85
N LEU A 126 -9.18 -5.37 16.61
CA LEU A 126 -8.17 -6.17 17.30
C LEU A 126 -6.75 -5.64 17.05
N HIS A 127 -6.43 -5.23 15.82
CA HIS A 127 -5.13 -4.64 15.51
C HIS A 127 -4.87 -3.37 16.31
N GLY A 128 -5.87 -2.48 16.42
CA GLY A 128 -5.81 -1.29 17.27
C GLY A 128 -5.63 -1.60 18.76
N MET A 129 -6.37 -2.58 19.28
CA MET A 129 -6.25 -3.00 20.70
C MET A 129 -4.86 -3.56 21.01
N LEU A 130 -4.31 -4.41 20.12
CA LEU A 130 -2.97 -4.97 20.30
C LEU A 130 -1.86 -3.91 20.15
N ALA A 131 -2.11 -2.83 19.40
CA ALA A 131 -1.18 -1.71 19.28
C ALA A 131 -1.05 -0.88 20.57
N CYS A 132 -2.02 -0.98 21.50
CA CYS A 132 -1.96 -0.28 22.78
C CYS A 132 -1.00 -0.91 23.80
N ASP A 133 -0.59 -2.17 23.59
CA ASP A 133 0.39 -2.84 24.46
C ASP A 133 1.81 -2.40 24.10
N PRO A 134 2.58 -1.81 25.04
CA PRO A 134 3.95 -1.34 24.78
C PRO A 134 4.93 -2.47 24.44
N ALA A 135 4.59 -3.73 24.75
CA ALA A 135 5.37 -4.88 24.32
C ALA A 135 5.12 -5.28 22.86
N ASN A 136 4.10 -4.71 22.21
CA ASN A 136 3.81 -4.91 20.80
C ASN A 136 4.27 -3.71 19.96
N ARG A 137 4.49 -3.99 18.69
CA ARG A 137 4.76 -2.95 17.68
C ARG A 137 3.94 -3.21 16.43
N THR A 138 3.19 -2.20 16.00
CA THR A 138 2.49 -2.22 14.72
C THR A 138 3.16 -1.24 13.75
N PRO A 139 3.21 -1.53 12.44
CA PRO A 139 3.59 -0.53 11.45
C PRO A 139 2.59 0.62 11.50
N LEU A 140 3.05 1.85 11.73
CA LEU A 140 2.17 3.02 11.67
C LEU A 140 2.05 3.53 10.23
N THR A 141 0.91 4.14 9.89
CA THR A 141 0.64 4.62 8.53
C THR A 141 1.75 5.53 8.01
N TRP A 142 2.21 6.49 8.81
CA TRP A 142 3.28 7.40 8.42
C TRP A 142 4.64 6.70 8.22
N GLU A 143 4.93 5.67 9.02
CA GLU A 143 6.15 4.85 8.88
C GLU A 143 6.10 4.04 7.59
N VAL A 144 4.94 3.51 7.21
CA VAL A 144 4.78 2.77 5.96
C VAL A 144 4.83 3.69 4.74
N MET A 145 4.28 4.90 4.84
CA MET A 145 4.31 5.88 3.75
C MET A 145 5.71 6.44 3.48
N PHE A 146 6.51 6.61 4.54
CA PHE A 146 7.83 7.23 4.49
C PHE A 146 8.82 6.45 5.38
N PRO A 147 9.21 5.20 5.05
CA PRO A 147 10.00 4.34 5.92
C PRO A 147 11.46 4.80 6.10
N SER A 148 12.05 5.38 5.06
CA SER A 148 13.44 5.85 5.06
C SER A 148 13.73 6.87 6.17
N PRO A 149 14.89 6.78 6.84
CA PRO A 149 15.33 7.80 7.77
C PRO A 149 15.42 9.13 7.01
N PRO A 150 14.82 10.19 7.53
CA PRO A 150 14.91 11.47 6.86
C PRO A 150 16.31 12.05 7.09
N PRO A 151 16.69 13.13 6.37
CA PRO A 151 17.86 13.91 6.76
C PRO A 151 17.79 14.28 8.25
N ALA A 152 18.94 14.37 8.94
CA ALA A 152 19.00 14.62 10.39
C ALA A 152 18.26 15.90 10.84
N THR A 153 17.98 16.82 9.91
CA THR A 153 17.25 18.07 10.13
C THR A 153 15.73 17.92 10.15
N VAL A 154 15.18 16.75 9.79
CA VAL A 154 13.74 16.51 9.68
C VAL A 154 13.28 15.62 10.82
N THR A 155 12.35 16.12 11.62
CA THR A 155 11.81 15.39 12.77
C THR A 155 10.72 14.41 12.38
N ASP A 156 10.37 13.49 13.28
CA ASP A 156 9.25 12.58 13.08
C ASP A 156 7.91 13.31 13.00
N GLU A 157 7.73 14.39 13.76
CA GLU A 157 6.53 15.23 13.68
C GLU A 157 6.36 15.84 12.29
N ALA A 158 7.46 16.22 11.63
CA ALA A 158 7.40 16.71 10.26
C ALA A 158 6.92 15.60 9.30
N ARG A 159 7.43 14.38 9.43
CA ARG A 159 7.01 13.22 8.63
C ARG A 159 5.54 12.85 8.87
N ILE A 160 5.10 12.88 10.12
CA ILE A 160 3.70 12.65 10.52
C ILE A 160 2.79 13.71 9.88
N ARG A 161 3.17 15.00 9.94
CA ARG A 161 2.40 16.08 9.29
C ARG A 161 2.32 15.90 7.77
N THR A 162 3.40 15.46 7.12
CA THR A 162 3.39 15.13 5.68
C THR A 162 2.43 14.00 5.38
N ALA A 163 2.45 12.92 6.18
CA ALA A 163 1.50 11.81 6.04
C ALA A 163 0.06 12.28 6.21
N ASP A 164 -0.25 13.04 7.26
CA ASP A 164 -1.58 13.61 7.49
C ASP A 164 -2.03 14.50 6.31
N GLY A 165 -1.12 15.30 5.74
CA GLY A 165 -1.39 16.10 4.55
C GLY A 165 -1.83 15.25 3.35
N SER A 166 -1.13 14.14 3.09
CA SER A 166 -1.51 13.19 2.04
C SER A 166 -2.85 12.50 2.33
N LEU A 167 -3.10 12.09 3.57
CA LEU A 167 -4.35 11.44 3.97
C LEU A 167 -5.56 12.39 3.90
N ARG A 168 -5.37 13.70 4.09
CA ARG A 168 -6.42 14.71 3.88
C ARG A 168 -6.85 14.81 2.41
N TRP A 169 -5.95 14.55 1.46
CA TRP A 169 -6.34 14.49 0.05
C TRP A 169 -7.21 13.28 -0.25
N LEU A 170 -6.89 12.12 0.32
CA LEU A 170 -7.75 10.94 0.25
C LEU A 170 -9.15 11.25 0.79
N ASP A 171 -9.23 11.91 1.95
CA ASP A 171 -10.50 12.31 2.57
C ASP A 171 -11.34 13.24 1.68
N ARG A 172 -10.70 14.19 0.99
CA ARG A 172 -11.41 15.11 0.07
C ARG A 172 -11.90 14.41 -1.21
N LEU A 173 -11.13 13.46 -1.73
CA LEU A 173 -11.43 12.77 -2.98
C LEU A 173 -12.39 11.59 -2.77
N ALA A 174 -12.32 10.94 -1.61
CA ALA A 174 -13.09 9.77 -1.23
C ALA A 174 -13.56 9.83 0.24
N PRO A 175 -14.39 10.82 0.62
CA PRO A 175 -14.81 11.03 2.01
C PRO A 175 -15.55 9.83 2.61
N ALA A 176 -16.18 9.02 1.76
CA ALA A 176 -16.83 7.77 2.18
C ALA A 176 -15.84 6.70 2.68
N PHE A 177 -14.57 6.76 2.30
CA PHE A 177 -13.56 5.74 2.61
C PHE A 177 -13.30 5.60 4.12
N LYS A 178 -13.27 6.72 4.87
CA LYS A 178 -13.07 6.70 6.33
C LYS A 178 -14.15 5.93 7.10
N ARG A 179 -15.35 5.77 6.54
CA ARG A 179 -16.42 4.96 7.13
C ARG A 179 -16.13 3.46 7.04
N ILE A 180 -15.25 3.08 6.13
CA ILE A 180 -14.91 1.70 5.80
C ILE A 180 -13.64 1.29 6.53
N HIS A 181 -12.64 2.17 6.52
CA HIS A 181 -11.32 1.94 7.10
C HIS A 181 -10.86 3.21 7.84
N PRO A 182 -10.55 3.13 9.16
CA PRO A 182 -10.01 4.26 9.90
C PRO A 182 -8.66 4.69 9.33
N VAL A 183 -8.57 5.96 8.89
CA VAL A 183 -7.36 6.52 8.28
C VAL A 183 -6.77 7.60 9.18
N GLY A 184 -5.50 7.46 9.55
CA GLY A 184 -4.74 8.47 10.28
C GLY A 184 -3.26 8.13 10.31
N ALA A 185 -2.39 9.14 10.32
CA ALA A 185 -0.93 8.94 10.24
C ALA A 185 -0.41 8.01 11.35
N LEU A 186 -0.92 8.17 12.57
CA LEU A 186 -0.53 7.41 13.76
C LEU A 186 -1.34 6.12 13.98
N LEU A 187 -2.25 5.76 13.07
CA LEU A 187 -3.00 4.50 13.19
C LEU A 187 -2.19 3.32 12.62
N PRO A 188 -2.35 2.12 13.20
CA PRO A 188 -1.79 0.88 12.65
C PRO A 188 -2.20 0.69 11.19
N GLN A 189 -1.23 0.30 10.37
CA GLN A 189 -1.39 0.13 8.93
C GLN A 189 -1.31 -1.35 8.53
N GLU A 190 -2.06 -1.70 7.48
CA GLU A 190 -2.11 -3.04 6.93
C GLU A 190 -0.87 -3.39 6.11
N CYS A 191 -0.50 -4.67 6.13
CA CYS A 191 0.64 -5.20 5.38
C CYS A 191 0.49 -5.05 3.86
N ILE A 192 -0.74 -4.88 3.36
CA ILE A 192 -0.98 -4.63 1.91
C ILE A 192 -0.30 -3.34 1.44
N ALA A 193 -0.24 -2.31 2.30
CA ALA A 193 0.45 -1.06 1.99
C ALA A 193 1.98 -1.22 2.02
N ILE A 194 2.48 -2.16 2.80
CA ILE A 194 3.90 -2.53 2.77
C ILE A 194 4.22 -3.23 1.44
N THR A 195 3.48 -4.29 1.09
CA THR A 195 3.73 -5.08 -0.13
C THR A 195 3.47 -4.30 -1.42
N ALA A 196 2.71 -3.20 -1.37
CA ALA A 196 2.51 -2.30 -2.51
C ALA A 196 3.82 -1.69 -3.02
N HIS A 197 4.81 -1.48 -2.14
CA HIS A 197 6.14 -0.98 -2.53
C HIS A 197 6.96 -1.97 -3.39
N ASN A 198 6.48 -3.22 -3.51
CA ASN A 198 7.00 -4.23 -4.42
C ASN A 198 6.07 -4.53 -5.60
N PHE A 199 4.96 -3.79 -5.70
CA PHE A 199 3.88 -4.00 -6.69
C PHE A 199 3.22 -5.39 -6.61
N THR A 200 3.35 -6.09 -5.48
CA THR A 200 2.79 -7.43 -5.24
C THR A 200 1.74 -7.35 -4.12
N SER A 201 0.67 -6.59 -4.35
CA SER A 201 -0.32 -6.29 -3.31
C SER A 201 -1.74 -6.33 -3.83
N ILE A 202 -2.64 -6.87 -3.02
CA ILE A 202 -4.07 -6.83 -3.28
C ILE A 202 -4.65 -5.40 -3.25
N GLU A 203 -3.89 -4.44 -2.70
CA GLU A 203 -4.25 -3.02 -2.69
C GLU A 203 -4.64 -2.53 -4.09
N PHE A 204 -3.91 -2.91 -5.13
CA PHE A 204 -4.14 -2.38 -6.46
C PHE A 204 -5.45 -2.84 -7.10
N HIS A 205 -5.84 -4.12 -6.96
CA HIS A 205 -7.13 -4.59 -7.47
C HIS A 205 -8.30 -4.25 -6.53
N THR A 206 -8.00 -3.83 -5.30
CA THR A 206 -8.99 -3.22 -4.40
C THR A 206 -9.27 -1.77 -4.79
N LEU A 207 -8.25 -1.01 -5.21
CA LEU A 207 -8.37 0.40 -5.59
C LEU A 207 -8.82 0.59 -7.04
N TRP A 208 -8.37 -0.27 -7.96
CA TRP A 208 -8.58 -0.11 -9.39
C TRP A 208 -9.13 -1.37 -10.03
N ARG A 209 -9.86 -1.21 -11.13
CA ARG A 209 -10.32 -2.34 -11.94
C ARG A 209 -9.19 -2.85 -12.83
N VAL A 210 -8.37 -3.74 -12.31
CA VAL A 210 -7.18 -4.29 -13.00
C VAL A 210 -7.18 -5.83 -13.06
N PRO A 211 -8.16 -6.46 -13.74
CA PRO A 211 -8.30 -7.92 -13.74
C PRO A 211 -7.07 -8.66 -14.31
N ASP A 212 -6.33 -8.08 -15.27
CA ASP A 212 -5.08 -8.69 -15.76
C ASP A 212 -4.02 -8.77 -14.64
N TYR A 213 -3.88 -7.70 -13.85
CA TYR A 213 -2.98 -7.67 -12.70
C TYR A 213 -3.42 -8.64 -11.62
N GLN A 214 -4.72 -8.71 -11.33
CA GLN A 214 -5.26 -9.66 -10.35
C GLN A 214 -4.96 -11.10 -10.77
N ALA A 215 -5.23 -11.46 -12.03
CA ALA A 215 -4.95 -12.80 -12.55
C ALA A 215 -3.46 -13.15 -12.58
N TRP A 216 -2.59 -12.15 -12.78
CA TRP A 216 -1.15 -12.32 -12.61
C TRP A 216 -0.78 -12.55 -11.14
N PHE A 217 -1.30 -11.72 -10.24
CA PHE A 217 -1.02 -11.78 -8.80
C PHE A 217 -1.42 -13.14 -8.20
N GLU A 218 -2.57 -13.68 -8.60
CA GLU A 218 -3.06 -15.00 -8.17
C GLU A 218 -2.19 -16.18 -8.67
N ARG A 219 -1.33 -15.97 -9.66
CA ARG A 219 -0.42 -16.99 -10.22
C ARG A 219 1.04 -16.80 -9.80
N ASP A 220 1.43 -15.61 -9.33
CA ASP A 220 2.80 -15.33 -8.88
C ASP A 220 3.11 -16.13 -7.59
N ASP A 221 4.40 -16.32 -7.31
CA ASP A 221 4.84 -16.93 -6.06
C ASP A 221 4.64 -15.95 -4.89
N PRO A 222 3.72 -16.23 -3.93
CA PRO A 222 3.42 -15.28 -2.87
C PRO A 222 4.61 -15.02 -1.93
N ARG A 223 5.63 -15.90 -1.92
CA ARG A 223 6.86 -15.69 -1.13
C ARG A 223 7.57 -14.39 -1.52
N ARG A 224 7.46 -13.94 -2.78
CA ARG A 224 8.00 -12.64 -3.24
C ARG A 224 7.53 -11.49 -2.36
N ALA A 225 6.22 -11.43 -2.10
CA ALA A 225 5.62 -10.39 -1.26
C ALA A 225 6.14 -10.47 0.18
N TYR A 226 6.24 -11.68 0.75
CA TYR A 226 6.70 -11.87 2.13
C TYR A 226 8.21 -11.60 2.32
N PHE A 227 9.06 -11.92 1.33
CA PHE A 227 10.47 -11.56 1.38
C PHE A 227 10.66 -10.05 1.41
N PHE A 228 9.93 -9.32 0.54
CA PHE A 228 9.93 -7.87 0.56
C PHE A 228 9.38 -7.33 1.89
N HIS A 229 8.26 -7.88 2.36
CA HIS A 229 7.64 -7.50 3.63
C HIS A 229 8.62 -7.66 4.80
N ARG A 230 9.39 -8.74 4.86
CA ARG A 230 10.45 -8.93 5.89
C ARG A 230 11.52 -7.86 5.78
N ARG A 231 12.01 -7.57 4.57
CA ARG A 231 13.00 -6.51 4.34
C ARG A 231 12.48 -5.13 4.78
N PHE A 232 11.19 -4.87 4.61
CA PHE A 232 10.55 -3.63 5.06
C PHE A 232 10.44 -3.55 6.58
N LEU A 233 10.02 -4.62 7.25
CA LEU A 233 9.97 -4.65 8.72
C LEU A 233 11.37 -4.49 9.34
N GLN A 234 12.38 -5.12 8.76
CA GLN A 234 13.77 -4.92 9.16
C GLN A 234 14.18 -3.44 9.10
N HIS A 235 13.78 -2.75 8.04
CA HIS A 235 14.02 -1.32 7.86
C HIS A 235 13.37 -0.50 8.97
N LEU A 236 12.09 -0.74 9.24
CA LEU A 236 11.39 -0.07 10.35
C LEU A 236 12.00 -0.42 11.72
N GLN A 237 12.42 -1.67 11.91
CA GLN A 237 13.03 -2.17 13.15
C GLN A 237 14.37 -1.52 13.45
N ARG A 238 15.19 -1.27 12.42
CA ARG A 238 16.46 -0.58 12.59
C ARG A 238 16.26 0.87 13.08
N GLY A 239 15.30 1.59 12.52
CA GLY A 239 15.02 2.98 12.88
C GLY A 239 14.38 3.13 14.27
N ARG A 240 13.58 2.14 14.70
CA ARG A 240 13.00 2.09 16.04
C ARG A 240 13.03 0.65 16.55
N PRO A 241 14.03 0.22 17.32
CA PRO A 241 14.04 -1.12 17.88
C PRO A 241 12.93 -1.25 18.93
N GLY A 242 12.37 -2.46 19.07
CA GLY A 242 11.48 -2.79 20.18
C GLY A 242 10.16 -3.45 19.79
N GLY A 243 9.61 -4.18 20.75
CA GLY A 243 8.31 -4.84 20.69
C GLY A 243 8.26 -6.05 19.77
N ARG A 244 7.24 -6.88 19.98
CA ARG A 244 6.83 -7.95 19.08
C ARG A 244 5.98 -7.37 17.96
N TRP A 245 6.34 -7.65 16.71
CA TRP A 245 5.54 -7.20 15.57
C TRP A 245 4.12 -7.76 15.62
N VAL A 246 3.13 -6.89 15.47
CA VAL A 246 1.72 -7.23 15.26
C VAL A 246 1.31 -6.66 13.90
N LEU A 247 1.00 -7.58 13.01
CA LEU A 247 0.86 -7.37 11.57
C LEU A 247 -0.54 -7.77 11.16
N LYS A 248 -1.09 -7.16 10.12
CA LYS A 248 -2.47 -7.42 9.72
C LYS A 248 -2.65 -7.24 8.23
N ALA A 249 -3.27 -8.21 7.58
CA ALA A 249 -3.86 -8.07 6.26
C ALA A 249 -4.85 -9.21 6.00
N PRO A 250 -5.96 -8.96 5.28
CA PRO A 250 -6.83 -10.03 4.80
C PRO A 250 -6.10 -10.94 3.80
N ALA A 251 -5.11 -10.41 3.06
CA ALA A 251 -4.31 -11.17 2.11
C ALA A 251 -3.61 -12.39 2.73
N HIS A 252 -3.20 -12.31 4.01
CA HIS A 252 -2.49 -13.42 4.66
C HIS A 252 -3.29 -14.72 4.68
N LEU A 253 -4.62 -14.64 4.69
CA LEU A 253 -5.52 -15.80 4.69
C LEU A 253 -5.30 -16.71 3.48
N PHE A 254 -4.92 -16.14 2.33
CA PHE A 254 -4.80 -16.86 1.07
C PHE A 254 -3.41 -17.49 0.86
N ASP A 255 -2.40 -17.03 1.61
CA ASP A 255 -0.99 -17.37 1.38
C ASP A 255 -0.26 -17.87 2.63
N LEU A 256 -0.96 -18.59 3.52
CA LEU A 256 -0.42 -19.03 4.81
C LEU A 256 0.85 -19.88 4.67
N GLY A 257 0.93 -20.75 3.65
CA GLY A 257 2.13 -21.56 3.40
C GLY A 257 3.36 -20.70 3.14
N SER A 258 3.23 -19.66 2.31
CA SER A 258 4.30 -18.71 2.02
C SER A 258 4.64 -17.82 3.22
N LEU A 259 3.64 -17.46 4.02
CA LEU A 259 3.84 -16.73 5.28
C LEU A 259 4.75 -17.53 6.22
N PHE A 260 4.40 -18.79 6.52
CA PHE A 260 5.19 -19.62 7.42
C PHE A 260 6.54 -20.05 6.83
N ALA A 261 6.67 -20.11 5.50
CA ALA A 261 7.98 -20.32 4.86
C ALA A 261 8.95 -19.15 5.12
N VAL A 262 8.47 -17.90 5.18
CA VAL A 262 9.30 -16.72 5.44
C VAL A 262 9.42 -16.40 6.94
N TYR A 263 8.37 -16.70 7.72
CA TYR A 263 8.27 -16.49 9.16
C TYR A 263 7.90 -17.80 9.86
N PRO A 264 8.85 -18.75 10.00
CA PRO A 264 8.56 -20.07 10.56
C PRO A 264 8.13 -20.04 12.03
N ASP A 265 8.46 -18.98 12.75
CA ASP A 265 8.08 -18.76 14.15
C ASP A 265 6.89 -17.80 14.33
N ALA A 266 6.19 -17.45 13.24
CA ALA A 266 5.01 -16.59 13.28
C ALA A 266 3.88 -17.20 14.11
N ARG A 267 3.07 -16.33 14.71
CA ARG A 267 1.80 -16.69 15.36
C ARG A 267 0.66 -16.12 14.55
N LEU A 268 -0.31 -16.95 14.19
CA LEU A 268 -1.48 -16.54 13.43
C LEU A 268 -2.69 -16.36 14.35
N VAL A 269 -3.40 -15.25 14.18
CA VAL A 269 -4.75 -15.06 14.74
C VAL A 269 -5.71 -14.87 13.57
N GLN A 270 -6.59 -15.85 13.37
CA GLN A 270 -7.61 -15.79 12.34
C GLN A 270 -8.95 -15.36 12.95
N MET A 271 -9.49 -14.26 12.45
CA MET A 271 -10.81 -13.78 12.79
C MET A 271 -11.85 -14.50 11.94
N HIS A 272 -12.92 -14.97 12.57
CA HIS A 272 -14.04 -15.64 11.91
C HIS A 272 -15.31 -14.79 11.99
N ARG A 273 -16.09 -14.80 10.92
CA ARG A 273 -17.43 -14.21 10.81
C ARG A 273 -18.23 -15.01 9.78
N ASP A 274 -19.55 -15.07 9.90
CA ASP A 274 -20.42 -15.73 8.90
C ASP A 274 -20.10 -15.17 7.49
N PRO A 275 -19.60 -16.00 6.56
CA PRO A 275 -19.26 -15.57 5.21
C PRO A 275 -20.43 -14.91 4.46
N ARG A 276 -21.67 -15.30 4.73
CA ARG A 276 -22.86 -14.71 4.11
C ARG A 276 -23.02 -13.25 4.48
N GLU A 277 -22.81 -12.92 5.75
CA GLU A 277 -22.81 -11.53 6.22
C GLU A 277 -21.64 -10.75 5.65
N VAL A 278 -20.46 -11.38 5.56
CA VAL A 278 -19.28 -10.74 5.01
C VAL A 278 -19.49 -10.37 3.56
N VAL A 279 -19.97 -11.29 2.72
CA VAL A 279 -20.17 -11.04 1.28
C VAL A 279 -21.17 -9.91 1.07
N ALA A 280 -22.31 -9.93 1.77
CA ALA A 280 -23.30 -8.86 1.70
C ALA A 280 -22.70 -7.52 2.17
N SER A 281 -21.94 -7.53 3.27
CA SER A 281 -21.26 -6.33 3.76
C SER A 281 -20.27 -5.81 2.73
N VAL A 282 -19.32 -6.63 2.24
CA VAL A 282 -18.31 -6.24 1.24
C VAL A 282 -18.97 -5.70 -0.04
N ALA A 283 -20.02 -6.35 -0.56
CA ALA A 283 -20.75 -5.88 -1.73
C ALA A 283 -21.35 -4.47 -1.55
N SER A 284 -21.87 -4.16 -0.35
CA SER A 284 -22.38 -2.82 -0.04
C SER A 284 -21.31 -1.72 0.05
N HIS A 285 -20.01 -2.07 0.04
CA HIS A 285 -18.90 -1.12 -0.01
C HIS A 285 -18.54 -0.69 -1.44
N GLY A 286 -18.93 -1.45 -2.47
CA GLY A 286 -18.66 -1.15 -3.89
C GLY A 286 -19.82 -0.46 -4.62
N THR A 287 -20.99 -0.37 -3.98
CA THR A 287 -22.16 0.39 -4.44
C THR A 287 -22.19 1.75 -3.81
#